data_AF-A0A521URX3-F1
#
_entry.id   AF-A0A521URX3-F1
#
_cell.length_a   1.000
_cell.length_b   1.000
_cell.length_c   1.000
_cell.angle_alpha   90.00
_cell.angle_beta   90.00
_cell.angle_gamma   90.00
#
_symmetry.space_group_name_H-M   'P 1'
#
loop_
_entity.id
_entity.type
_entity.pdbx_description
1 polymer ?
#
loop_
_entity_poly.entity_id
_entity_poly.type
_entity_poly.pdbx_seq_one_letter_code
_entity_poly.pdbx_strand_id
1 'polypeptide(L)'
;MPGELTADSTRKVVTAMLWMTILSVMAFWLPIVGPLIAGFVGGRMLRRVDLALIAALLPALVAALLALFGWHYVPYPLAGALAGGDPLRAILFDSLPLLIGAVLGAVLP
;
A
#
# COMPACT_ATOMS: atom_id res chain seq x y z
N MET A 1 16.64 30.53 4.31
CA MET A 1 17.58 29.51 4.83
C MET A 1 17.25 28.17 4.18
N PRO A 2 18.00 27.71 3.17
CA PRO A 2 17.71 26.49 2.42
C PRO A 2 18.58 25.33 2.96
N GLY A 3 18.02 24.54 3.89
CA GLY A 3 18.69 23.35 4.43
C GLY A 3 17.76 22.43 5.22
N GLU A 4 16.67 22.95 5.79
CA GLU A 4 15.72 22.17 6.61
C GLU A 4 14.56 21.53 5.82
N LEU A 5 14.29 21.99 4.59
CA LEU A 5 13.14 21.56 3.79
C LEU A 5 13.24 20.12 3.22
N THR A 6 14.42 19.49 3.27
CA THR A 6 14.63 18.11 2.77
C THR A 6 14.46 17.05 3.85
N ALA A 7 14.88 17.31 5.09
CA ALA A 7 14.86 16.31 6.15
C ALA A 7 13.42 16.05 6.68
N ASP A 8 12.62 17.10 6.84
CA ASP A 8 11.26 16.99 7.36
C ASP A 8 10.31 16.31 6.36
N SER A 9 10.45 16.65 5.07
CA SER A 9 9.70 16.03 3.97
C SER A 9 10.09 14.55 3.80
N THR A 10 11.37 14.22 3.86
CA THR A 10 11.84 12.82 3.84
C THR A 10 11.27 12.03 5.00
N ARG A 11 11.28 12.58 6.22
CA ARG A 11 10.72 11.92 7.41
C ARG A 11 9.23 11.63 7.24
N LYS A 12 8.46 12.59 6.73
CA LYS A 12 7.02 12.41 6.45
C LYS A 12 6.75 11.32 5.40
N VAL A 13 7.56 11.26 4.33
CA VAL A 13 7.47 10.19 3.31
C VAL A 13 7.75 8.82 3.92
N VAL A 14 8.81 8.70 4.71
CA VAL A 14 9.16 7.43 5.39
C VAL A 14 8.04 7.01 6.36
N THR A 15 7.51 7.94 7.16
CA THR A 15 6.39 7.65 8.08
C THR A 15 5.12 7.23 7.33
N ALA A 16 4.79 7.89 6.22
CA ALA A 16 3.65 7.54 5.39
C ALA A 16 3.83 6.14 4.76
N MET A 17 5.01 5.84 4.22
CA MET A 17 5.35 4.50 3.70
C MET A 17 5.18 3.42 4.77
N LEU A 18 5.66 3.66 5.99
CA LEU A 18 5.57 2.73 7.10
C LEU A 18 4.10 2.46 7.48
N TRP A 19 3.29 3.51 7.56
CA TRP A 19 1.87 3.40 7.84
C TRP A 19 1.09 2.68 6.73
N MET A 20 1.37 2.97 5.47
CA MET A 20 0.79 2.24 4.33
C MET A 20 1.15 0.75 4.40
N THR A 21 2.41 0.43 4.73
CA THR A 21 2.87 -0.96 4.80
C THR A 21 2.21 -1.72 5.95
N ILE A 22 2.16 -1.12 7.16
CA ILE A 22 1.49 -1.71 8.32
C ILE A 22 0.01 -1.95 8.02
N LEU A 23 -0.68 -0.95 7.46
CA LEU A 23 -2.10 -1.06 7.14
C LEU A 23 -2.35 -2.09 6.04
N SER A 24 -1.51 -2.17 5.01
CA SER A 24 -1.65 -3.20 3.98
C SER A 24 -1.43 -4.60 4.55
N VAL A 25 -0.47 -4.80 5.45
CA VAL A 25 -0.27 -6.10 6.11
C VAL A 25 -1.42 -6.43 7.06
N MET A 26 -1.94 -5.46 7.79
CA MET A 26 -3.05 -5.69 8.73
C MET A 26 -4.39 -5.86 8.01
N ALA A 27 -4.55 -5.24 6.85
CA ALA A 27 -5.77 -5.25 6.06
C ALA A 27 -5.69 -6.19 4.85
N PHE A 28 -4.63 -7.01 4.73
CA PHE A 28 -4.45 -7.97 3.64
C PHE A 28 -5.59 -9.00 3.54
N TRP A 29 -6.34 -9.20 4.64
CA TRP A 29 -7.51 -10.06 4.69
C TRP A 29 -8.73 -9.49 3.94
N LEU A 30 -8.78 -8.18 3.68
CA LEU A 30 -9.81 -7.54 2.85
C LEU A 30 -9.21 -7.10 1.50
N PRO A 31 -9.38 -7.89 0.43
CA PRO A 31 -8.96 -7.47 -0.89
C PRO A 31 -9.71 -6.19 -1.28
N ILE A 32 -9.05 -5.30 -2.03
CA ILE A 32 -9.57 -3.99 -2.45
C ILE A 32 -9.70 -2.99 -1.30
N VAL A 33 -10.50 -3.27 -0.28
CA VAL A 33 -10.82 -2.32 0.79
C VAL A 33 -9.62 -2.04 1.68
N GLY A 34 -8.88 -3.07 2.07
CA GLY A 34 -7.68 -2.92 2.90
C GLY A 34 -6.60 -2.06 2.25
N PRO A 35 -6.16 -2.40 1.02
CA PRO A 35 -5.22 -1.59 0.26
C PRO A 35 -5.71 -0.16 0.03
N LEU A 36 -7.00 0.03 -0.26
CA LEU A 36 -7.57 1.36 -0.48
C LEU A 36 -7.52 2.24 0.78
N ILE A 37 -7.81 1.67 1.95
CA ILE A 37 -7.68 2.38 3.24
C ILE A 37 -6.22 2.67 3.55
N ALA A 38 -5.32 1.70 3.34
CA ALA A 38 -3.88 1.87 3.55
C ALA A 38 -3.33 3.02 2.69
N GLY A 39 -3.70 3.03 1.41
CA GLY A 39 -3.38 4.10 0.48
C GLY A 39 -3.94 5.44 0.95
N PHE A 40 -5.22 5.49 1.31
CA PHE A 40 -5.88 6.71 1.77
C PHE A 40 -5.20 7.33 3.00
N VAL A 41 -4.88 6.52 4.01
CA VAL A 41 -4.23 7.01 5.22
C VAL A 41 -2.82 7.54 4.92
N GLY A 42 -2.03 6.83 4.11
CA GLY A 42 -0.69 7.29 3.75
C GLY A 42 -0.68 8.51 2.82
N GLY A 43 -1.65 8.60 1.90
CA GLY A 43 -1.82 9.77 1.03
C GLY A 43 -2.13 11.03 1.83
N ARG A 44 -3.00 10.90 2.85
CA ARG A 44 -3.35 12.00 3.76
C ARG A 44 -2.17 12.55 4.54
N MET A 45 -1.23 11.69 4.93
CA MET A 45 -0.03 12.13 5.65
C MET A 45 0.87 13.04 4.81
N LEU A 46 0.81 12.93 3.47
CA LEU A 46 1.66 13.68 2.56
C LEU A 46 0.99 14.90 1.95
N ARG A 47 -0.34 14.90 1.82
CA ARG A 47 -1.15 15.98 1.20
C ARG A 47 -0.61 16.44 -0.16
N ARG A 48 0.06 15.52 -0.86
CA ARG A 48 0.80 15.74 -2.10
C ARG A 48 0.74 14.47 -2.93
N VAL A 49 0.16 14.56 -4.12
CA VAL A 49 -0.12 13.41 -5.00
C VAL A 49 1.17 12.78 -5.53
N ASP A 50 2.15 13.61 -5.92
CA ASP A 50 3.47 13.20 -6.39
C ASP A 50 4.21 12.36 -5.34
N LEU A 51 4.26 12.84 -4.10
CA LEU A 51 4.90 12.12 -2.99
C LEU A 51 4.09 10.88 -2.56
N ALA A 52 2.76 10.94 -2.62
CA ALA A 52 1.90 9.81 -2.25
C ALA A 52 2.03 8.63 -3.22
N LEU A 53 2.20 8.89 -4.53
CA LEU A 53 2.48 7.87 -5.54
C LEU A 53 3.83 7.18 -5.28
N ILE A 54 4.87 7.96 -4.98
CA ILE A 54 6.20 7.42 -4.65
C ILE A 54 6.13 6.59 -3.35
N ALA A 55 5.39 7.08 -2.35
CA ALA A 55 5.20 6.38 -1.08
C ALA A 55 4.40 5.08 -1.22
N ALA A 56 3.43 5.02 -2.14
CA ALA A 56 2.61 3.84 -2.40
C ALA A 56 3.36 2.74 -3.18
N LEU A 57 4.46 3.08 -3.85
CA LEU A 57 5.22 2.13 -4.67
C LEU A 57 5.89 1.05 -3.81
N LEU A 58 6.48 1.43 -2.68
CA LEU A 58 7.14 0.49 -1.76
C LEU A 58 6.16 -0.57 -1.20
N PRO A 59 5.00 -0.21 -0.61
CA PRO A 59 4.03 -1.19 -0.14
C PRO A 59 3.40 -2.00 -1.28
N ALA A 60 3.23 -1.44 -2.49
CA ALA A 60 2.79 -2.21 -3.66
C ALA A 60 3.82 -3.30 -4.04
N LEU A 61 5.11 -2.97 -4.02
CA LEU A 61 6.18 -3.92 -4.32
C LEU A 61 6.24 -5.03 -3.27
N VAL A 62 6.11 -4.67 -1.99
CA VAL A 62 6.09 -5.61 -0.87
C VAL A 62 4.89 -6.55 -0.98
N ALA A 63 3.69 -6.01 -1.25
CA ALA A 63 2.48 -6.82 -1.45
C ALA A 63 2.62 -7.79 -2.63
N ALA A 64 3.16 -7.33 -3.76
CA ALA A 64 3.39 -8.17 -4.93
C ALA A 64 4.40 -9.30 -4.64
N LEU A 65 5.49 -9.01 -3.94
CA LEU A 65 6.45 -10.01 -3.49
C LEU A 65 5.78 -11.02 -2.55
N LEU A 66 5.05 -10.56 -1.53
CA LEU A 66 4.34 -11.43 -0.60
C LEU A 66 3.32 -12.34 -1.30
N ALA A 67 2.61 -11.82 -2.32
CA ALA A 67 1.68 -12.62 -3.12
C ALA A 67 2.39 -13.72 -3.93
N LEU A 68 3.52 -13.40 -4.56
CA LEU A 68 4.32 -14.37 -5.33
C LEU A 68 4.92 -15.47 -4.44
N PHE A 69 5.46 -15.11 -3.28
CA PHE A 69 6.03 -16.06 -2.33
C PHE A 69 4.94 -16.87 -1.61
N GLY A 70 3.84 -16.23 -1.18
CA GLY A 70 2.72 -16.90 -0.51
C GLY A 70 2.05 -17.97 -1.38
N TRP A 71 1.95 -17.72 -2.69
CA TRP A 71 1.48 -18.69 -3.68
C TRP A 71 2.32 -19.99 -3.73
N HIS A 72 3.63 -19.88 -3.51
CA HIS A 72 4.53 -21.03 -3.59
C HIS A 72 4.45 -21.94 -2.35
N TYR A 73 4.12 -21.40 -1.18
CA TYR A 73 4.24 -22.11 0.11
C TYR A 73 2.92 -22.53 0.76
N VAL A 74 1.74 -22.10 0.26
CA VAL A 74 0.45 -22.43 0.89
C VAL A 74 -0.41 -23.33 0.00
N PRO A 75 -0.70 -24.60 0.38
CA PRO A 75 -1.57 -25.47 -0.39
C PRO A 75 -3.04 -25.01 -0.41
N TYR A 76 -3.63 -25.18 -1.58
CA TYR A 76 -4.70 -24.39 -2.20
C TYR A 76 -6.13 -24.37 -1.60
N PRO A 77 -6.62 -25.34 -0.80
CA PRO A 77 -8.02 -25.32 -0.37
C PRO A 77 -8.36 -24.18 0.61
N LEU A 78 -7.43 -23.83 1.52
CA LEU A 78 -7.69 -22.81 2.56
C LEU A 78 -7.21 -21.41 2.13
N ALA A 79 -6.11 -21.32 1.38
CA ALA A 79 -5.59 -20.07 0.84
C ALA A 79 -6.46 -19.50 -0.29
N GLY A 80 -7.03 -20.35 -1.13
CA GLY A 80 -7.98 -19.94 -2.17
C GLY A 80 -9.31 -19.44 -1.59
N ALA A 81 -9.84 -20.13 -0.57
CA ALA A 81 -11.15 -19.86 0.01
C ALA A 81 -11.20 -18.64 0.95
N LEU A 82 -10.10 -18.33 1.65
CA LEU A 82 -10.04 -17.19 2.59
C LEU A 82 -9.27 -15.98 2.04
N ALA A 83 -8.28 -16.18 1.16
CA ALA A 83 -7.42 -15.11 0.65
C ALA A 83 -7.56 -14.85 -0.86
N GLY A 84 -8.41 -15.60 -1.58
CA GLY A 84 -8.63 -15.35 -2.99
C GLY A 84 -7.42 -15.67 -3.87
N GLY A 85 -6.68 -16.70 -3.49
CA GLY A 85 -5.36 -17.05 -4.00
C GLY A 85 -5.28 -17.15 -5.52
N ASP A 86 -4.94 -16.04 -6.15
CA ASP A 86 -4.26 -15.97 -7.44
C ASP A 86 -3.34 -14.73 -7.39
N PRO A 87 -2.05 -14.85 -7.72
CA PRO A 87 -1.10 -13.73 -7.62
C PRO A 87 -1.43 -12.59 -8.59
N LEU A 88 -2.08 -12.88 -9.72
CA LEU A 88 -2.58 -11.85 -10.65
C LEU A 88 -3.70 -11.06 -10.00
N ARG A 89 -4.61 -11.73 -9.27
CA ARG A 89 -5.63 -11.07 -8.47
C ARG A 89 -5.01 -10.17 -7.39
N ALA A 90 -4.05 -10.66 -6.62
CA ALA A 90 -3.39 -9.85 -5.58
C ALA A 90 -2.74 -8.59 -6.18
N ILE A 91 -2.05 -8.72 -7.31
CA ILE A 91 -1.42 -7.56 -7.98
C ILE A 91 -2.48 -6.56 -8.48
N LEU A 92 -3.53 -7.00 -9.17
CA LEU A 92 -4.56 -6.10 -9.72
C LEU A 92 -5.45 -5.50 -8.63
N PHE A 93 -5.89 -6.30 -7.67
CA PHE A 93 -6.89 -5.92 -6.67
C PHE A 93 -6.30 -5.38 -5.38
N ASP A 94 -4.97 -5.44 -5.17
CA ASP A 94 -4.33 -4.73 -4.08
C ASP A 94 -3.55 -3.49 -4.55
N SER A 95 -2.86 -3.56 -5.69
CA SER A 95 -2.05 -2.41 -6.14
C SER A 95 -2.90 -1.25 -6.67
N LEU A 96 -3.94 -1.53 -7.48
CA LEU A 96 -4.79 -0.46 -8.02
C LEU A 96 -5.56 0.26 -6.91
N PRO A 97 -6.22 -0.43 -5.96
CA PRO A 97 -6.94 0.26 -4.89
C PRO A 97 -6.01 1.01 -3.94
N LEU A 98 -4.79 0.51 -3.69
CA LEU A 98 -3.75 1.22 -2.92
C LEU A 98 -3.36 2.55 -3.58
N LEU A 99 -3.12 2.54 -4.89
CA LEU A 99 -2.78 3.76 -5.64
C LEU A 99 -3.95 4.74 -5.67
N ILE A 100 -5.17 4.25 -5.93
CA ILE A 100 -6.39 5.08 -5.90
C ILE A 100 -6.59 5.69 -4.52
N GLY A 101 -6.46 4.88 -3.46
CA GLY A 101 -6.50 5.34 -2.08
C GLY A 101 -5.47 6.42 -1.81
N ALA A 102 -4.21 6.22 -2.21
CA ALA A 102 -3.13 7.19 -2.02
C ALA A 102 -3.41 8.53 -2.69
N VAL A 103 -3.95 8.52 -3.92
CA VAL A 103 -4.36 9.75 -4.60
C VAL A 103 -5.52 10.42 -3.88
N LEU A 104 -6.57 9.66 -3.52
CA LEU A 104 -7.73 10.19 -2.82
C LEU A 104 -7.35 10.78 -1.47
N GLY A 105 -6.49 10.12 -0.70
CA GLY A 105 -6.01 10.61 0.58
C GLY A 105 -5.11 11.84 0.45
N ALA A 106 -4.36 11.96 -0.64
CA ALA A 106 -3.54 13.13 -0.90
C ALA A 106 -4.36 14.35 -1.35
N VAL A 107 -5.47 14.14 -2.06
CA VAL A 107 -6.35 15.21 -2.57
C VAL A 107 -7.40 15.63 -1.53
N LEU A 108 -8.01 14.68 -0.81
CA LEU A 108 -9.01 14.97 0.22
C LEU A 108 -8.31 15.31 1.56
N PRO A 109 -8.57 16.49 2.14
CA PRO A 109 -7.95 16.90 3.39
C PRO A 109 -8.33 16.08 4.63
#